data_AF-A0A443RTP8-F1
#
_entry.id   AF-A0A443RTP8-F1
#
_cell.length_a   1.000
_cell.length_b   1.000
_cell.length_c   1.000
_cell.angle_alpha   90.00
_cell.angle_beta   90.00
_cell.angle_gamma   90.00
#
_symmetry.space_group_name_H-M   'P 1'
#
loop_
_entity.id
_entity.type
_entity.pdbx_description
1 polymer ?
#
loop_
_entity_poly.entity_id
_entity_poly.type
_entity_poly.pdbx_seq_one_letter_code
_entity_poly.pdbx_strand_id
1 'polypeptide(L)'
;MNIANKYALSDFDCPFKPTLSPIVHEIHAEVKQWAKKFQLIKSDQDQDDFEKLRVAWLICRAFHDTEKERILLSAKFTFWLYKVDDLFDKQQSGKDNEKTSKMVESFCEILALNRMVDLDIGTPLESAL
;
A
#
# COMPACT_ATOMS: atom_id res chain seq x y z
N MET A 1 22.88 24.31 6.42
CA MET A 1 21.99 24.96 5.43
C MET A 1 20.66 24.21 5.46
N ASN A 2 19.59 24.83 5.96
CA ASN A 2 18.33 24.17 6.28
C ASN A 2 17.44 24.09 5.02
N ILE A 3 17.15 22.87 4.54
CA ILE A 3 16.45 22.60 3.27
C ILE A 3 14.98 23.09 3.32
N ALA A 4 14.44 23.31 4.52
CA ALA A 4 13.06 23.73 4.77
C ALA A 4 12.66 25.07 4.12
N ASN A 5 13.62 25.94 3.77
CA ASN A 5 13.32 27.26 3.19
C ASN A 5 13.45 27.32 1.65
N LYS A 6 13.71 26.20 0.95
CA LYS A 6 13.95 26.24 -0.50
C LYS A 6 12.66 26.37 -1.32
N TYR A 7 11.53 25.91 -0.80
CA TYR A 7 10.23 25.96 -1.48
C TYR A 7 9.13 26.26 -0.45
N ALA A 8 8.58 27.47 -0.45
CA ALA A 8 7.33 27.76 0.25
C ALA A 8 6.19 27.25 -0.65
N LEU A 9 5.55 26.15 -0.25
CA LEU A 9 4.36 25.65 -0.93
C LEU A 9 3.18 26.56 -0.55
N SER A 10 2.44 27.03 -1.56
CA SER A 10 1.18 27.73 -1.32
C SER A 10 0.12 26.77 -0.80
N ASP A 11 -0.85 27.29 -0.05
CA ASP A 11 -2.02 26.53 0.34
C ASP A 11 -2.79 26.03 -0.90
N PHE A 12 -3.29 24.79 -0.83
CA PHE A 12 -4.18 24.25 -1.86
C PHE A 12 -5.61 24.68 -1.56
N ASP A 13 -6.25 25.36 -2.52
CA ASP A 13 -7.68 25.63 -2.43
C ASP A 13 -8.46 24.31 -2.58
N CYS A 14 -9.16 23.94 -1.52
CA CYS A 14 -9.84 22.67 -1.35
C CYS A 14 -11.29 22.95 -0.92
N PRO A 15 -12.17 23.34 -1.85
CA PRO A 15 -13.51 23.85 -1.54
C PRO A 15 -14.51 22.74 -1.19
N PHE A 16 -14.04 21.68 -0.53
CA PHE A 16 -14.85 20.54 -0.11
C PHE A 16 -14.61 20.22 1.36
N LYS A 17 -15.67 19.80 2.06
CA LYS A 17 -15.59 19.46 3.48
C LYS A 17 -14.77 18.18 3.66
N PRO A 18 -13.78 18.15 4.57
CA PRO A 18 -13.07 16.92 4.88
C PRO A 18 -14.01 15.94 5.60
N THR A 19 -14.17 14.76 5.02
CA THR A 19 -14.95 13.66 5.60
C THR A 19 -14.05 12.47 5.88
N LEU A 20 -14.39 11.68 6.90
CA LEU A 20 -13.70 10.45 7.27
C LEU A 20 -14.74 9.42 7.69
N SER A 21 -14.66 8.21 7.14
CA SER A 21 -15.52 7.10 7.54
C SER A 21 -15.36 6.77 9.04
N PRO A 22 -16.45 6.50 9.80
CA PRO A 22 -16.38 6.20 11.23
C PRO A 22 -15.66 4.88 11.54
N ILE A 23 -15.54 3.98 10.55
CA ILE A 23 -14.92 2.65 10.69
C ILE A 23 -13.41 2.65 10.43
N VAL A 24 -12.75 3.81 10.33
CA VAL A 24 -11.32 3.91 10.01
C VAL A 24 -10.41 3.08 10.92
N HIS A 25 -10.70 3.04 12.22
CA HIS A 25 -9.90 2.29 13.18
C HIS A 25 -10.07 0.78 13.03
N GLU A 26 -11.28 0.33 12.71
CA GLU A 26 -11.58 -1.08 12.41
C GLU A 26 -10.86 -1.51 11.13
N ILE A 27 -10.94 -0.72 10.07
CA ILE A 27 -10.21 -0.95 8.82
C ILE A 27 -8.70 -1.01 9.07
N HIS A 28 -8.15 -0.10 9.87
CA HIS A 28 -6.72 -0.09 10.20
C HIS A 28 -6.27 -1.40 10.88
N ALA A 29 -7.05 -1.87 11.86
CA ALA A 29 -6.75 -3.11 12.57
C ALA A 29 -6.80 -4.33 11.64
N GLU A 30 -7.80 -4.42 10.77
CA GLU A 30 -7.95 -5.53 9.84
C GLU A 30 -6.88 -5.53 8.73
N VAL A 31 -6.51 -4.37 8.21
CA VAL A 31 -5.39 -4.25 7.25
C VAL A 31 -4.09 -4.66 7.93
N LYS A 32 -3.85 -4.25 9.17
CA LYS A 32 -2.66 -4.65 9.95
C LYS A 32 -2.58 -6.16 10.14
N GLN A 33 -3.70 -6.79 10.51
CA GLN A 33 -3.79 -8.24 10.68
C GLN A 33 -3.52 -8.96 9.37
N TRP A 34 -4.11 -8.50 8.27
CA TRP A 34 -3.88 -9.04 6.94
C TRP A 34 -2.42 -8.88 6.51
N ALA A 35 -1.83 -7.70 6.68
CA ALA A 35 -0.43 -7.43 6.34
C ALA A 35 0.53 -8.35 7.11
N LYS A 36 0.29 -8.58 8.40
CA LYS A 36 1.07 -9.55 9.20
C LYS A 36 0.88 -10.98 8.70
N LYS A 37 -0.36 -11.39 8.41
CA LYS A 37 -0.67 -12.73 7.89
C LYS A 37 0.09 -13.03 6.60
N PHE A 38 0.18 -12.07 5.69
CA PHE A 38 0.88 -12.20 4.42
C PHE A 38 2.36 -11.78 4.48
N GLN A 39 2.91 -11.63 5.69
CA GLN A 39 4.30 -11.27 5.93
C GLN A 39 4.75 -9.99 5.21
N LEU A 40 3.86 -9.00 5.05
CA LEU A 40 4.20 -7.67 4.53
C LEU A 40 4.75 -6.74 5.64
N ILE A 41 4.59 -7.14 6.89
CA ILE A 41 5.19 -6.51 8.07
C ILE A 41 5.99 -7.59 8.78
N LYS A 42 7.32 -7.58 8.59
CA LYS A 42 8.22 -8.64 9.11
C LYS A 42 9.08 -8.16 10.28
N SER A 43 9.23 -6.85 10.44
CA SER A 43 10.11 -6.22 11.43
C SER A 43 9.42 -5.10 12.21
N ASP A 44 10.04 -4.67 13.30
CA ASP A 44 9.58 -3.49 14.05
C ASP A 44 9.65 -2.22 13.20
N GLN A 45 10.64 -2.13 12.29
CA GLN A 45 10.71 -1.04 11.32
C GLN A 45 9.52 -1.05 10.36
N ASP A 46 9.14 -2.21 9.81
CA ASP A 46 7.94 -2.32 8.97
C ASP A 46 6.67 -1.96 9.73
N GLN A 47 6.64 -2.30 11.03
CA GLN A 47 5.53 -1.99 11.91
C GLN A 47 5.40 -0.48 12.10
N ASP A 48 6.51 0.23 12.31
CA ASP A 48 6.53 1.69 12.40
C ASP A 48 6.16 2.36 11.07
N ASP A 49 6.66 1.84 9.95
CA ASP A 49 6.36 2.36 8.62
C ASP A 49 4.87 2.17 8.27
N PHE A 50 4.28 1.03 8.63
CA PHE A 50 2.84 0.78 8.51
C PHE A 50 2.00 1.84 9.24
N GLU A 51 2.36 2.17 10.49
CA GLU A 51 1.61 3.15 11.28
C GLU A 51 1.75 4.57 10.71
N LYS A 52 2.91 4.91 10.13
CA LYS A 52 3.16 6.22 9.49
C LYS A 52 2.39 6.40 8.19
N LEU A 53 2.25 5.33 7.39
CA LEU A 53 1.56 5.40 6.09
C LEU A 53 0.08 5.77 6.21
N ARG A 54 -0.57 5.42 7.35
CA ARG A 54 -1.97 5.73 7.62
C ARG A 54 -2.93 5.38 6.46
N VAL A 55 -2.71 4.24 5.81
CA VAL A 55 -3.47 3.81 4.61
C VAL A 55 -4.97 3.77 4.87
N ALA A 56 -5.40 3.27 6.04
CA ALA A 56 -6.81 3.25 6.41
C ALA A 56 -7.43 4.67 6.42
N TRP A 57 -6.71 5.68 6.91
CA TRP A 57 -7.19 7.06 6.90
C TRP A 57 -7.26 7.63 5.49
N LEU A 58 -6.32 7.30 4.60
CA LEU A 58 -6.38 7.72 3.20
C LEU A 58 -7.63 7.15 2.52
N ILE A 59 -7.85 5.84 2.65
CA ILE A 59 -8.94 5.14 1.97
C ILE A 59 -10.31 5.48 2.58
N CYS A 60 -10.41 5.62 3.90
CA CYS A 60 -11.64 6.05 4.56
C CYS A 60 -12.01 7.52 4.29
N ARG A 61 -11.09 8.34 3.75
CA ARG A 61 -11.42 9.66 3.20
C ARG A 61 -11.92 9.56 1.77
N ALA A 62 -11.27 8.74 0.95
CA ALA A 62 -11.63 8.51 -0.45
C ALA A 62 -12.99 7.82 -0.62
N PHE A 63 -13.28 6.82 0.20
CA PHE A 63 -14.49 5.98 0.14
C PHE A 63 -15.31 6.10 1.44
N HIS A 64 -15.61 7.33 1.85
CA HIS A 64 -16.18 7.60 3.17
C HIS A 64 -17.62 7.09 3.38
N ASP A 65 -18.39 6.93 2.30
CA ASP A 65 -19.81 6.51 2.30
C ASP A 65 -20.00 5.22 1.48
N THR A 66 -19.16 4.22 1.74
CA THR A 66 -19.18 2.95 1.03
C THR A 66 -19.20 1.78 2.02
N GLU A 67 -19.71 0.63 1.59
CA GLU A 67 -19.71 -0.59 2.37
C GLU A 67 -18.30 -0.98 2.85
N LYS A 68 -18.25 -1.53 4.08
CA LYS A 68 -17.01 -1.87 4.79
C LYS A 68 -16.10 -2.76 3.94
N GLU A 69 -16.67 -3.73 3.25
CA GLU A 69 -15.95 -4.71 2.42
C GLU A 69 -15.13 -4.02 1.32
N ARG A 70 -15.70 -3.00 0.65
CA ARG A 70 -14.97 -2.25 -0.39
C ARG A 70 -13.86 -1.41 0.19
N ILE A 71 -14.12 -0.70 1.30
CA ILE A 71 -13.11 0.10 1.99
C ILE A 71 -11.94 -0.80 2.42
N LEU A 72 -12.24 -1.96 2.99
CA LEU A 72 -11.23 -2.91 3.43
C LEU A 72 -10.41 -3.47 2.27
N LEU A 73 -11.07 -3.86 1.18
CA LEU A 73 -10.39 -4.35 -0.02
C LEU A 73 -9.46 -3.29 -0.61
N SER A 74 -9.96 -2.06 -0.77
CA SER A 74 -9.18 -0.92 -1.25
C SER A 74 -7.99 -0.64 -0.33
N ALA A 75 -8.17 -0.66 1.00
CA ALA A 75 -7.08 -0.41 1.94
C ALA A 75 -6.00 -1.49 1.91
N LYS A 76 -6.38 -2.78 1.80
CA LYS A 76 -5.41 -3.88 1.63
C LYS A 76 -4.63 -3.73 0.32
N PHE A 77 -5.33 -3.45 -0.78
CA PHE A 77 -4.70 -3.28 -2.08
C PHE A 77 -3.77 -2.06 -2.14
N THR A 78 -4.19 -0.91 -1.59
CA THR A 78 -3.33 0.29 -1.51
C THR A 78 -2.09 0.05 -0.65
N PHE A 79 -2.21 -0.65 0.48
CA PHE A 79 -1.04 -0.99 1.29
C PHE A 79 -0.08 -1.93 0.53
N TRP A 80 -0.62 -2.90 -0.21
CA TRP A 80 0.19 -3.76 -1.07
C TRP A 80 0.93 -2.98 -2.16
N LEU A 81 0.25 -2.03 -2.82
CA LEU A 81 0.88 -1.14 -3.81
C LEU A 81 2.04 -0.34 -3.21
N TYR A 82 1.91 0.19 -2.00
CA TYR A 82 3.04 0.86 -1.33
C TYR A 82 4.21 -0.07 -1.04
N LYS A 83 3.95 -1.34 -0.72
CA LYS A 83 5.03 -2.32 -0.54
C LYS A 83 5.72 -2.67 -1.85
N VAL A 84 4.97 -2.76 -2.95
CA VAL A 84 5.53 -2.96 -4.29
C VAL A 84 6.35 -1.75 -4.74
N ASP A 85 5.83 -0.53 -4.53
CA ASP A 85 6.53 0.72 -4.84
C ASP A 85 7.86 0.84 -4.08
N ASP A 86 7.85 0.52 -2.78
CA ASP A 86 9.04 0.46 -1.93
C ASP A 86 10.11 -0.53 -2.46
N LEU A 87 9.71 -1.65 -3.09
CA LEU A 87 10.66 -2.58 -3.69
C LEU A 87 11.40 -1.93 -4.86
N PHE A 88 10.70 -1.19 -5.72
CA PHE A 88 11.32 -0.56 -6.87
C PHE A 88 12.14 0.67 -6.47
N ASP A 89 11.69 1.44 -5.48
CA ASP A 89 12.39 2.64 -5.02
C ASP A 89 13.64 2.33 -4.17
N LYS A 90 13.55 1.36 -3.25
CA LYS A 90 14.62 1.08 -2.28
C LYS A 90 15.59 0.01 -2.76
N GLN A 91 15.14 -0.95 -3.58
CA GLN A 91 16.03 -1.98 -4.11
C GLN A 91 16.57 -1.57 -5.48
N GLN A 92 17.75 -2.06 -5.82
CA GLN A 92 18.40 -1.77 -7.10
C GLN A 92 17.61 -2.32 -8.32
N SER A 93 16.53 -3.08 -8.08
CA SER A 93 15.61 -3.61 -9.08
C SER A 93 14.91 -2.51 -9.88
N GLY A 94 14.56 -1.36 -9.30
CA GLY A 94 13.96 -0.24 -10.04
C GLY A 94 14.90 0.42 -11.05
N LYS A 95 16.19 0.05 -11.06
CA LYS A 95 17.17 0.48 -12.07
C LYS A 95 17.38 -0.56 -13.18
N ASP A 96 16.77 -1.73 -13.04
CA ASP A 96 16.79 -2.82 -14.01
C ASP A 96 15.41 -2.95 -14.63
N ASN A 97 15.23 -2.28 -15.78
CA ASN A 97 13.95 -2.19 -16.48
C ASN A 97 13.42 -3.58 -16.87
N GLU A 98 14.30 -4.53 -17.20
CA GLU A 98 13.89 -5.88 -17.61
C GLU A 98 13.32 -6.66 -16.42
N LYS A 99 14.00 -6.61 -15.27
CA LYS A 99 13.48 -7.26 -14.04
C LYS A 99 12.19 -6.62 -13.55
N THR A 100 12.10 -5.29 -13.61
CA THR A 100 10.88 -4.56 -13.23
C THR A 100 9.71 -4.96 -14.14
N SER A 101 9.91 -5.02 -15.46
CA SER A 101 8.87 -5.44 -16.41
C SER A 101 8.37 -6.85 -16.11
N LYS A 102 9.28 -7.83 -15.94
CA LYS A 102 8.91 -9.22 -15.64
C LYS A 102 8.12 -9.36 -14.34
N MET A 103 8.50 -8.60 -13.31
CA MET A 103 7.81 -8.63 -12.03
C MET A 103 6.38 -8.08 -12.16
N VAL A 104 6.22 -6.94 -12.85
CA VAL A 104 4.89 -6.34 -13.09
C VAL A 104 4.02 -7.23 -13.97
N GLU A 105 4.59 -7.83 -15.03
CA GLU A 105 3.90 -8.82 -15.88
C GLU A 105 3.39 -9.99 -15.04
N SER A 106 4.23 -10.53 -14.14
CA SER A 106 3.85 -11.63 -13.25
C SER A 106 2.70 -11.24 -12.30
N PHE A 107 2.71 -10.03 -11.74
CA PHE A 107 1.58 -9.54 -10.93
C PHE A 107 0.30 -9.42 -11.75
N CYS A 108 0.38 -8.88 -12.97
CA CYS A 108 -0.74 -8.78 -13.89
C CYS A 108 -1.29 -10.16 -14.28
N GLU A 109 -0.44 -11.15 -14.53
CA GLU A 109 -0.85 -12.52 -14.83
C GLU A 109 -1.58 -13.17 -13.66
N ILE A 110 -1.08 -13.01 -12.43
CA ILE A 110 -1.75 -13.51 -11.21
C ILE A 110 -3.18 -12.96 -11.13
N LEU A 111 -3.34 -11.65 -11.34
CA LEU A 111 -4.64 -10.99 -11.30
C LEU A 111 -5.54 -11.40 -12.47
N ALA A 112 -5.01 -11.46 -13.70
CA ALA A 112 -5.77 -11.77 -14.90
C ALA A 112 -6.26 -13.22 -14.95
N LEU A 113 -5.44 -14.15 -14.46
CA LEU A 113 -5.74 -15.58 -14.43
C LEU A 113 -6.45 -16.01 -13.13
N ASN A 114 -6.70 -15.07 -12.20
CA ASN A 114 -7.23 -15.36 -10.87
C ASN A 114 -6.45 -16.48 -10.17
N ARG A 115 -5.12 -16.46 -10.34
CA ARG A 115 -4.22 -17.46 -9.74
C ARG A 115 -4.07 -17.15 -8.27
N MET A 116 -4.27 -18.16 -7.44
CA MET A 116 -3.94 -18.05 -6.02
C MET A 116 -2.46 -18.36 -5.81
N VAL A 117 -1.77 -17.43 -5.18
CA VAL A 117 -0.40 -17.64 -4.71
C VAL A 117 -0.38 -17.43 -3.20
N ASP A 118 0.09 -18.44 -2.48
CA ASP A 118 0.23 -18.42 -1.04
C ASP A 118 1.71 -18.49 -0.65
N LEU A 119 1.98 -18.33 0.65
CA LEU A 119 3.33 -18.35 1.20
C LEU A 119 4.06 -19.69 0.99
N ASP A 120 3.34 -20.78 0.68
CA ASP A 120 3.92 -22.10 0.42
C ASP A 120 4.46 -22.21 -1.02
N ILE A 121 3.91 -21.41 -1.94
CA ILE A 121 4.36 -21.29 -3.34
C ILE A 121 5.34 -20.10 -3.50
N GLY A 122 5.24 -19.08 -2.65
CA GLY A 122 6.13 -17.92 -2.55
C GLY A 122 5.44 -16.70 -1.93
N THR A 123 6.17 -15.76 -1.30
CA THR A 123 5.48 -14.55 -0.76
C THR A 123 4.85 -13.73 -1.89
N PRO A 124 3.83 -12.90 -1.63
CA PRO A 124 3.19 -12.05 -2.67
C PRO A 124 4.14 -11.11 -3.41
N LEU A 125 5.38 -10.95 -2.92
CA LEU A 125 6.45 -10.17 -3.53
C LEU A 125 7.52 -11.05 -4.18
N GLU A 126 7.80 -12.24 -3.62
CA GLU A 126 8.77 -13.20 -4.16
C GLU A 126 8.18 -14.12 -5.22
N SER A 127 6.86 -14.26 -5.30
CA SER A 127 6.19 -15.09 -6.31
C SER A 127 6.19 -14.50 -7.72
N ALA A 128 6.71 -13.27 -7.86
CA ALA A 128 7.00 -12.61 -9.13
C ALA A 128 8.50 -12.58 -9.46
N LEU A 129 9.34 -13.28 -8.67
CA LEU A 129 10.75 -13.56 -8.92
C LEU A 129 10.94 -15.04 -9.30
#